data_AF-A0A7C3XJ14-F1
#
_entry.id   AF-A0A7C3XJ14-F1
#
_cell.length_a   1.000
_cell.length_b   1.000
_cell.length_c   1.000
_cell.angle_alpha   90.00
_cell.angle_beta   90.00
_cell.angle_gamma   90.00
#
_symmetry.space_group_name_H-M   'P 1'
#
loop_
_entity.id
_entity.type
_entity.pdbx_description
1 polymer ?
#
loop_
_entity_poly.entity_id
_entity_poly.type
_entity_poly.pdbx_seq_one_letter_code
_entity_poly.pdbx_strand_id
1 'polypeptide(L)'
;WVLTNRKPEHRKGRVQLIDATQWYKPLRKNLGKKNCELSEEDIRRIVDTFLTFEETEQSKIFPNAAFGYWKVTVERPLRLKGIDPEREYGAKEIKALRETAERADDAPPVIKKIHKPGTAPDPLRGLFEKTIRGKQRVVEYEPDTERRDSEQIPFLECPACSEPGYLPTPEDTRTAIEAFLRREVLPYAPDAWYDPASVKVGYEINFNRYFYKPKALRTLEEIRADLLAVEKEAEGLLEEIIGGSLGTKGLEKLIWGSGK
;
A
#
# COMPACT_ATOMS: atom_id res chain seq x y z
N TRP A 1 13.71 -18.56 -2.27
CA TRP A 1 12.44 -19.07 -2.83
C TRP A 1 12.65 -20.49 -3.33
N VAL A 2 11.68 -21.37 -3.11
CA VAL A 2 11.66 -22.73 -3.67
C VAL A 2 10.49 -22.81 -4.65
N LEU A 3 10.77 -23.14 -5.90
CA LEU A 3 9.79 -23.17 -6.98
C LEU A 3 9.80 -24.54 -7.65
N THR A 4 8.61 -25.11 -7.87
CA THR A 4 8.45 -26.37 -8.60
C THR A 4 7.07 -26.43 -9.23
N ASN A 5 7.02 -26.94 -10.47
CA ASN A 5 5.77 -27.30 -11.17
C ASN A 5 5.33 -28.74 -10.88
N ARG A 6 6.19 -29.55 -10.24
CA ARG A 6 5.92 -30.94 -9.85
C ARG A 6 5.56 -30.99 -8.36
N LYS A 7 4.36 -30.50 -8.03
CA LYS A 7 3.83 -30.52 -6.65
C LYS A 7 2.96 -31.77 -6.44
N PRO A 8 3.03 -32.43 -5.25
CA PRO A 8 2.06 -33.45 -4.88
C PRO A 8 0.65 -32.83 -4.78
N GLU A 9 -0.39 -33.65 -4.94
CA GLU A 9 -1.79 -33.16 -5.06
C GLU A 9 -2.18 -32.19 -3.94
N HIS A 10 -1.86 -32.51 -2.68
CA HIS A 10 -2.19 -31.67 -1.53
C HIS A 10 -1.52 -30.28 -1.51
N ARG A 11 -0.48 -30.04 -2.33
CA ARG A 11 0.22 -28.74 -2.46
C ARG A 11 -0.07 -28.00 -3.76
N LYS A 12 -0.77 -28.63 -4.71
CA LYS A 12 -1.10 -27.97 -5.98
C LYS A 12 -1.96 -26.73 -5.73
N GLY A 13 -1.67 -25.67 -6.48
CA GLY A 13 -2.37 -24.39 -6.31
C GLY A 13 -2.09 -23.65 -5.00
N ARG A 14 -1.20 -24.16 -4.13
CA ARG A 14 -0.89 -23.56 -2.84
C ARG A 14 0.55 -23.07 -2.73
N VAL A 15 0.74 -22.10 -1.85
CA VAL A 15 2.03 -21.51 -1.48
C VAL A 15 2.15 -21.57 0.03
N GLN A 16 3.28 -22.10 0.52
CA GLN A 16 3.63 -22.06 1.94
C GLN A 16 4.64 -20.93 2.15
N LEU A 17 4.34 -20.03 3.07
CA LEU A 17 5.28 -19.04 3.57
C LEU A 17 5.79 -19.51 4.93
N ILE A 18 7.11 -19.49 5.13
CA ILE A 18 7.74 -19.89 6.38
C ILE A 18 8.50 -18.70 6.96
N ASP A 19 8.16 -18.30 8.18
CA ASP A 19 8.90 -17.29 8.94
C ASP A 19 9.95 -17.97 9.84
N ALA A 20 11.19 -17.95 9.36
CA ALA A 20 12.36 -18.47 10.05
C ALA A 20 13.20 -17.36 10.70
N THR A 21 12.68 -16.14 10.85
CA THR A 21 13.48 -14.97 11.31
C THR A 21 14.04 -15.13 12.73
N GLN A 22 13.41 -15.95 13.56
CA GLN A 22 13.83 -16.23 14.95
C GLN A 22 14.68 -17.50 15.08
N TRP A 23 14.95 -18.23 14.00
CA TRP A 23 15.67 -19.51 14.03
C TRP A 23 17.12 -19.28 13.65
N TYR A 24 17.93 -18.84 14.60
CA TYR A 24 19.36 -18.63 14.41
C TYR A 24 20.10 -18.72 15.74
N LYS A 25 21.42 -18.90 15.66
CA LYS A 25 22.34 -18.72 16.78
C LYS A 25 23.24 -17.52 16.51
N PRO A 26 23.56 -16.70 17.52
CA PRO A 26 24.53 -15.63 17.36
C PRO A 26 25.92 -16.24 17.09
N LEU A 27 26.70 -15.60 16.22
CA LEU A 27 28.06 -16.02 15.93
C LEU A 27 28.97 -15.76 17.14
N ARG A 28 29.85 -16.72 17.44
CA ARG A 28 30.87 -16.56 18.50
C ARG A 28 31.80 -15.36 18.25
N LYS A 29 32.07 -15.03 16.98
CA LYS A 29 32.81 -13.83 16.57
C LYS A 29 32.12 -13.20 15.37
N ASN A 30 31.69 -11.95 15.53
CA ASN A 30 31.03 -11.21 14.45
C ASN A 30 31.98 -11.00 13.27
N LEU A 31 31.43 -11.12 12.06
CA LEU A 31 32.13 -10.87 10.80
C LEU A 31 31.48 -9.68 10.10
N GLY A 32 31.89 -8.48 10.52
CA GLY A 32 31.27 -7.23 10.06
C GLY A 32 29.78 -7.18 10.43
N LYS A 33 28.91 -7.04 9.43
CA LYS A 33 27.44 -7.04 9.61
C LYS A 33 26.84 -8.44 9.78
N LYS A 34 27.63 -9.51 9.62
CA LYS A 34 27.17 -10.89 9.85
C LYS A 34 27.42 -11.26 11.31
N ASN A 35 26.34 -11.43 12.06
CA ASN A 35 26.34 -11.70 13.49
C ASN A 35 25.52 -12.96 13.89
N CYS A 36 24.88 -13.63 12.93
CA CYS A 36 24.05 -14.81 13.15
C CYS A 36 24.41 -15.95 12.18
N GLU A 37 24.11 -17.17 12.57
CA GLU A 37 24.21 -18.39 11.76
C GLU A 37 23.02 -19.33 11.99
N LEU A 38 22.73 -20.18 11.00
CA LEU A 38 21.77 -21.28 11.15
C LEU A 38 22.53 -22.51 11.64
N SER A 39 22.15 -23.06 12.79
CA SER A 39 22.67 -24.34 13.23
C SER A 39 22.01 -25.50 12.50
N GLU A 40 22.58 -26.71 12.59
CA GLU A 40 21.97 -27.90 11.98
C GLU A 40 20.53 -28.14 12.47
N GLU A 41 20.25 -27.81 13.73
CA GLU A 41 18.91 -27.90 14.32
C GLU A 41 17.94 -26.90 13.68
N ASP A 42 18.39 -25.66 13.43
CA ASP A 42 17.59 -24.65 12.74
C ASP A 42 17.30 -25.07 11.30
N ILE A 43 18.29 -25.60 10.60
CA ILE A 43 18.14 -26.10 9.23
C ILE A 43 17.13 -27.26 9.20
N ARG A 44 17.27 -28.24 10.11
CA ARG A 44 16.31 -29.36 10.23
C ARG A 44 14.91 -28.84 10.49
N ARG A 45 14.74 -27.91 11.43
CA ARG A 45 13.44 -27.29 11.74
C ARG A 45 12.79 -26.62 10.53
N ILE A 46 13.56 -25.89 9.72
CA ILE A 46 13.05 -25.26 8.48
C ILE A 46 12.58 -26.34 7.50
N VAL A 47 13.41 -27.37 7.29
CA VAL A 47 13.10 -28.47 6.36
C VAL A 47 11.87 -29.23 6.83
N ASP A 48 11.79 -29.59 8.11
CA ASP A 48 10.65 -30.28 8.68
C ASP A 48 9.37 -29.44 8.54
N THR A 49 9.43 -28.14 8.84
CA THR A 49 8.29 -27.23 8.66
C THR A 49 7.82 -27.22 7.19
N PHE A 50 8.75 -27.17 6.24
CA PHE A 50 8.44 -27.24 4.82
C PHE A 50 7.85 -28.58 4.40
N LEU A 51 8.33 -29.70 4.95
CA LEU A 51 7.86 -31.05 4.61
C LEU A 51 6.51 -31.38 5.24
N THR A 52 6.27 -30.95 6.48
CA THR A 52 4.99 -31.15 7.20
C THR A 52 3.84 -30.41 6.52
N PHE A 53 4.06 -29.19 6.02
CA PHE A 53 3.05 -28.41 5.27
C PHE A 53 1.73 -28.26 6.02
N GLU A 54 1.83 -27.83 7.28
CA GLU A 54 0.68 -27.51 8.14
C GLU A 54 0.65 -26.02 8.48
N GLU A 55 -0.54 -25.53 8.80
CA GLU A 55 -0.76 -24.16 9.28
C GLU A 55 -0.25 -24.02 10.72
N THR A 56 0.70 -23.12 10.92
CA THR A 56 1.24 -22.75 12.22
C THR A 56 1.50 -21.26 12.25
N GLU A 57 1.95 -20.73 13.39
CA GLU A 57 2.36 -19.34 13.46
C GLU A 57 3.52 -19.02 12.49
N GLN A 58 4.46 -19.95 12.33
CA GLN A 58 5.63 -19.79 11.46
C GLN A 58 5.42 -20.37 10.06
N SER A 59 4.32 -21.08 9.78
CA SER A 59 4.03 -21.69 8.48
C SER A 59 2.62 -21.34 8.06
N LYS A 60 2.46 -20.46 7.07
CA LYS A 60 1.16 -20.06 6.54
C LYS A 60 0.95 -20.57 5.13
N ILE A 61 -0.23 -21.12 4.83
CA ILE A 61 -0.54 -21.76 3.56
C ILE A 61 -1.68 -21.01 2.87
N PHE A 62 -1.41 -20.55 1.65
CA PHE A 62 -2.35 -19.74 0.89
C PHE A 62 -2.63 -20.35 -0.47
N PRO A 63 -3.84 -20.15 -1.04
CA PRO A 63 -4.03 -20.36 -2.46
C PRO A 63 -3.14 -19.39 -3.25
N ASN A 64 -2.70 -19.78 -4.45
CA ASN A 64 -1.92 -18.94 -5.35
C ASN A 64 -2.59 -17.57 -5.63
N ALA A 65 -3.92 -17.56 -5.75
CA ALA A 65 -4.71 -16.36 -5.99
C ALA A 65 -4.62 -15.32 -4.87
N ALA A 66 -4.24 -15.70 -3.64
CA ALA A 66 -4.05 -14.76 -2.54
C ALA A 66 -2.95 -13.72 -2.80
N PHE A 67 -2.06 -14.01 -3.74
CA PHE A 67 -0.95 -13.13 -4.12
C PHE A 67 -1.14 -12.51 -5.50
N GLY A 68 -2.11 -12.98 -6.27
CA GLY A 68 -2.38 -12.52 -7.63
C GLY A 68 -3.29 -11.30 -7.62
N TYR A 69 -3.03 -10.37 -8.54
CA TYR A 69 -3.88 -9.21 -8.77
C TYR A 69 -3.86 -8.81 -10.24
N TRP A 70 -4.91 -8.11 -10.67
CA TRP A 70 -4.92 -7.37 -11.93
C TRP A 70 -4.54 -5.93 -11.66
N LYS A 71 -3.47 -5.46 -12.30
CA LYS A 71 -3.17 -4.04 -12.40
C LYS A 71 -3.93 -3.45 -13.57
N VAL A 72 -4.75 -2.44 -13.32
CA VAL A 72 -5.62 -1.83 -14.32
C VAL A 72 -5.46 -0.31 -14.31
N THR A 73 -5.37 0.32 -15.47
CA THR A 73 -5.43 1.77 -15.59
C THR A 73 -6.88 2.22 -15.48
N VAL A 74 -7.13 3.12 -14.54
CA VAL A 74 -8.42 3.84 -14.40
C VAL A 74 -8.22 5.25 -14.91
N GLU A 75 -9.04 5.63 -15.88
CA GLU A 75 -9.03 6.92 -16.53
C GLU A 75 -10.20 7.77 -16.03
N ARG A 76 -9.98 9.07 -15.99
CA ARG A 76 -10.98 10.09 -15.69
C ARG A 76 -10.97 11.14 -16.80
N PRO A 77 -12.09 11.84 -17.05
CA PRO A 77 -12.11 12.79 -18.14
C PRO A 77 -11.31 14.04 -17.80
N LEU A 78 -10.60 14.58 -18.79
CA LEU A 78 -9.97 15.90 -18.73
C LEU A 78 -11.06 16.96 -18.64
N ARG A 79 -11.00 17.80 -17.60
CA ARG A 79 -11.97 18.88 -17.35
C ARG A 79 -11.28 20.24 -17.44
N LEU A 80 -11.79 21.09 -18.31
CA LEU A 80 -11.19 22.39 -18.63
C LEU A 80 -12.24 23.51 -18.62
N LYS A 81 -11.92 24.65 -18.00
CA LYS A 81 -12.80 25.82 -18.01
C LYS A 81 -12.87 26.45 -19.40
N GLY A 82 -14.02 27.04 -19.74
CA GLY A 82 -14.20 27.82 -20.96
C GLY A 82 -14.40 27.02 -22.25
N ILE A 83 -14.57 25.69 -22.18
CA ILE A 83 -14.88 24.84 -23.34
C ILE A 83 -16.40 24.70 -23.56
N ASP A 84 -16.80 24.37 -24.78
CA ASP A 84 -18.17 23.99 -25.15
C ASP A 84 -18.39 22.50 -24.82
N PRO A 85 -19.28 22.16 -23.86
CA PRO A 85 -19.51 20.78 -23.43
C PRO A 85 -20.28 19.93 -24.45
N GLU A 86 -20.74 20.49 -25.57
CA GLU A 86 -21.51 19.80 -26.60
C GLU A 86 -20.76 19.64 -27.92
N ARG A 87 -19.46 19.95 -27.94
CA ARG A 87 -18.60 19.91 -29.11
C ARG A 87 -17.47 18.90 -28.94
N GLU A 88 -17.15 18.18 -30.01
CA GLU A 88 -15.93 17.38 -30.09
C GLU A 88 -14.69 18.23 -30.43
N TYR A 89 -13.57 17.90 -29.82
CA TYR A 89 -12.28 18.57 -30.00
C TYR A 89 -11.27 17.66 -30.68
N GLY A 90 -10.59 18.18 -31.70
CA GLY A 90 -9.51 17.43 -32.36
C GLY A 90 -8.23 17.37 -31.51
N ALA A 91 -7.37 16.39 -31.77
CA ALA A 91 -6.14 16.17 -30.99
C ALA A 91 -5.21 17.41 -30.89
N LYS A 92 -5.11 18.22 -31.96
CA LYS A 92 -4.33 19.46 -31.96
C LYS A 92 -4.94 20.53 -31.04
N GLU A 93 -6.27 20.64 -31.04
CA GLU A 93 -7.00 21.56 -30.17
C GLU A 93 -6.88 21.13 -28.71
N ILE A 94 -7.06 19.84 -28.43
CA ILE A 94 -6.88 19.26 -27.09
C ILE A 94 -5.48 19.57 -26.56
N LYS A 95 -4.43 19.39 -27.40
CA LYS A 95 -3.05 19.72 -27.01
C LYS A 95 -2.90 21.20 -26.63
N ALA A 96 -3.42 22.11 -27.46
CA ALA A 96 -3.37 23.54 -27.17
C ALA A 96 -4.19 23.92 -25.91
N LEU A 97 -5.34 23.28 -25.70
CA LEU A 97 -6.19 23.49 -24.53
C LEU A 97 -5.51 23.01 -23.24
N ARG A 98 -4.76 21.89 -23.27
CA ARG A 98 -3.98 21.43 -22.10
C ARG A 98 -2.92 22.44 -21.65
N GLU A 99 -2.40 23.25 -22.58
CA GLU A 99 -1.36 24.25 -22.32
C GLU A 99 -1.93 25.61 -21.89
N THR A 100 -3.18 25.93 -22.30
CA THR A 100 -3.75 27.28 -22.18
C THR A 100 -4.97 27.37 -21.27
N ALA A 101 -5.76 26.31 -21.15
CA ALA A 101 -6.98 26.30 -20.36
C ALA A 101 -6.71 25.86 -18.91
N GLU A 102 -7.47 26.43 -17.98
CA GLU A 102 -7.42 26.07 -16.57
C GLU A 102 -8.17 24.74 -16.30
N ARG A 103 -7.52 23.81 -15.61
CA ARG A 103 -8.16 22.58 -15.11
C ARG A 103 -8.96 22.85 -13.85
N ALA A 104 -10.17 22.31 -13.77
CA ALA A 104 -10.99 22.36 -12.56
C ALA A 104 -11.98 21.19 -12.50
N ASP A 105 -12.25 20.67 -11.30
CA ASP A 105 -13.13 19.51 -11.07
C ASP A 105 -14.58 19.75 -11.48
N ASP A 106 -15.05 20.99 -11.35
CA ASP A 106 -16.40 21.43 -11.71
C ASP A 106 -16.54 21.81 -13.19
N ALA A 107 -15.43 21.90 -13.92
CA ALA A 107 -15.44 22.24 -15.33
C ALA A 107 -15.97 21.08 -16.19
N PRO A 108 -16.57 21.36 -17.36
CA PRO A 108 -17.08 20.31 -18.24
C PRO A 108 -15.95 19.39 -18.77
N PRO A 109 -16.25 18.11 -19.04
CA PRO A 109 -15.29 17.18 -19.60
C PRO A 109 -15.07 17.45 -21.10
N VAL A 110 -13.83 17.33 -21.55
CA VAL A 110 -13.45 17.48 -22.96
C VAL A 110 -13.94 16.26 -23.74
N ILE A 111 -14.81 16.47 -24.71
CA ILE A 111 -15.27 15.42 -25.62
C ILE A 111 -14.23 15.24 -26.73
N LYS A 112 -13.64 14.04 -26.77
CA LYS A 112 -12.71 13.63 -27.83
C LYS A 112 -13.45 13.23 -29.10
N LYS A 113 -14.64 12.65 -28.96
CA LYS A 113 -15.42 12.14 -30.09
C LYS A 113 -16.90 12.00 -29.77
N ILE A 114 -17.75 12.35 -30.73
CA ILE A 114 -19.20 12.11 -30.67
C ILE A 114 -19.54 11.02 -31.67
N HIS A 115 -20.15 9.93 -31.20
CA HIS A 115 -20.54 8.82 -32.07
C HIS A 115 -21.81 9.10 -32.87
N LYS A 116 -21.95 8.40 -33.99
CA LYS A 116 -23.19 8.37 -34.77
C LYS A 116 -24.31 7.69 -33.95
N PRO A 117 -25.59 7.97 -34.25
CA PRO A 117 -26.71 7.25 -33.64
C PRO A 117 -26.56 5.73 -33.81
N GLY A 118 -26.92 4.96 -32.78
CA GLY A 118 -26.89 3.50 -32.79
C GLY A 118 -25.68 2.85 -32.10
N THR A 119 -24.69 3.62 -31.66
CA THR A 119 -23.63 3.11 -30.76
C THR A 119 -24.21 2.84 -29.37
N ALA A 120 -23.97 1.65 -28.83
CA ALA A 120 -24.36 1.31 -27.46
C ALA A 120 -23.41 1.98 -26.45
N PRO A 121 -23.93 2.57 -25.36
CA PRO A 121 -23.09 3.09 -24.28
C PRO A 121 -22.42 1.93 -23.52
N ASP A 122 -21.20 2.19 -23.06
CA ASP A 122 -20.46 1.33 -22.13
C ASP A 122 -19.58 2.24 -21.26
N PRO A 123 -20.15 2.82 -20.18
CA PRO A 123 -19.45 3.78 -19.34
C PRO A 123 -18.16 3.22 -18.74
N LEU A 124 -18.10 1.91 -18.45
CA LEU A 124 -16.91 1.27 -17.89
C LEU A 124 -15.75 1.17 -18.89
N ARG A 125 -16.02 1.39 -20.18
CA ARG A 125 -15.02 1.41 -21.26
C ARG A 125 -14.94 2.78 -21.95
N GLY A 126 -15.40 3.83 -21.28
CA GLY A 126 -15.25 5.21 -21.74
C GLY A 126 -16.31 5.67 -22.75
N LEU A 127 -17.38 4.90 -22.94
CA LEU A 127 -18.50 5.25 -23.83
C LEU A 127 -19.69 5.75 -23.01
N PHE A 128 -19.83 7.06 -22.90
CA PHE A 128 -20.84 7.69 -22.05
C PHE A 128 -22.03 8.20 -22.85
N GLU A 129 -23.23 8.01 -22.32
CA GLU A 129 -24.43 8.64 -22.86
C GLU A 129 -24.47 10.13 -22.50
N LYS A 130 -24.73 11.00 -23.48
CA LYS A 130 -24.82 12.45 -23.30
C LYS A 130 -25.80 13.07 -24.29
N THR A 131 -26.55 14.06 -23.84
CA THR A 131 -27.37 14.90 -24.71
C THR A 131 -26.49 15.95 -25.38
N ILE A 132 -26.46 15.95 -26.71
CA ILE A 132 -25.74 16.91 -27.56
C ILE A 132 -26.76 17.63 -28.42
N ARG A 133 -26.92 18.95 -28.23
CA ARG A 133 -27.85 19.81 -28.98
C ARG A 133 -29.26 19.22 -29.06
N GLY A 134 -29.75 18.74 -27.91
CA GLY A 134 -31.07 18.13 -27.76
C GLY A 134 -31.22 16.68 -28.27
N LYS A 135 -30.12 16.03 -28.69
CA LYS A 135 -30.14 14.64 -29.17
C LYS A 135 -29.27 13.75 -28.29
N GLN A 136 -29.76 12.59 -27.86
CA GLN A 136 -28.93 11.60 -27.20
C GLN A 136 -27.86 11.05 -28.14
N ARG A 137 -26.63 11.00 -27.64
CA ARG A 137 -25.44 10.50 -28.32
C ARG A 137 -24.56 9.73 -27.32
N VAL A 138 -23.69 8.89 -27.86
CA VAL A 138 -22.58 8.32 -27.10
C VAL A 138 -21.33 9.14 -27.38
N VAL A 139 -20.56 9.44 -26.34
CA VAL A 139 -19.33 10.23 -26.42
C VAL A 139 -18.16 9.50 -25.77
N GLU A 140 -16.97 9.73 -26.31
CA GLU A 140 -15.70 9.39 -25.68
C GLU A 140 -15.10 10.68 -25.10
N TYR A 141 -14.72 10.66 -23.82
CA TYR A 141 -13.99 11.76 -23.21
C TYR A 141 -12.48 11.61 -23.41
N GLU A 142 -11.77 12.73 -23.46
CA GLU A 142 -10.32 12.74 -23.43
C GLU A 142 -9.82 12.36 -22.02
N PRO A 143 -8.92 11.38 -21.86
CA PRO A 143 -8.39 11.01 -20.56
C PRO A 143 -7.49 12.10 -19.97
N ASP A 144 -7.64 12.37 -18.67
CA ASP A 144 -6.72 13.22 -17.92
C ASP A 144 -5.54 12.42 -17.40
N THR A 145 -4.41 12.52 -18.09
CA THR A 145 -3.15 11.86 -17.72
C THR A 145 -2.63 12.23 -16.33
N GLU A 146 -3.01 13.40 -15.78
CA GLU A 146 -2.61 13.82 -14.43
C GLU A 146 -3.49 13.23 -13.33
N ARG A 147 -4.68 12.71 -13.69
CA ARG A 147 -5.63 12.04 -12.80
C ARG A 147 -5.79 10.56 -13.13
N ARG A 148 -4.89 10.03 -13.95
CA ARG A 148 -4.85 8.63 -14.30
C ARG A 148 -4.33 7.86 -13.10
N ASP A 149 -5.13 6.90 -12.66
CA ASP A 149 -4.79 6.04 -11.55
C ASP A 149 -4.52 4.61 -12.02
N SER A 150 -3.89 3.83 -11.15
CA SER A 150 -3.68 2.40 -11.36
C SER A 150 -4.22 1.64 -10.18
N GLU A 151 -5.22 0.81 -10.42
CA GLU A 151 -5.80 -0.06 -9.39
C GLU A 151 -5.13 -1.42 -9.41
N GLN A 152 -4.89 -1.98 -8.22
CA GLN A 152 -4.50 -3.37 -8.04
C GLN A 152 -5.68 -4.15 -7.48
N ILE A 153 -6.38 -4.88 -8.35
CA ILE A 153 -7.60 -5.59 -8.03
C ILE A 153 -7.23 -7.05 -7.71
N PRO A 154 -7.39 -7.52 -6.46
CA PRO A 154 -7.00 -8.88 -6.08
C PRO A 154 -7.74 -9.93 -6.90
N PHE A 155 -7.09 -11.05 -7.22
CA PHE A 155 -7.75 -12.20 -7.86
C PHE A 155 -8.92 -12.74 -7.03
N LEU A 156 -8.91 -12.51 -5.72
CA LEU A 156 -9.99 -12.91 -4.81
C LEU A 156 -11.31 -12.15 -5.07
N GLU A 157 -11.31 -11.08 -5.86
CA GLU A 157 -12.56 -10.47 -6.36
C GLU A 157 -13.29 -11.36 -7.38
N CYS A 158 -12.62 -12.39 -7.91
CA CYS A 158 -13.21 -13.47 -8.69
C CYS A 158 -13.51 -14.66 -7.74
N PRO A 159 -14.78 -15.02 -7.52
CA PRO A 159 -15.13 -16.11 -6.61
C PRO A 159 -14.49 -17.46 -6.97
N ALA A 160 -14.47 -17.81 -8.27
CA ALA A 160 -13.84 -19.04 -8.76
C ALA A 160 -12.33 -19.09 -8.47
N CYS A 161 -11.68 -17.94 -8.38
CA CYS A 161 -10.24 -17.82 -8.13
C CYS A 161 -9.85 -18.19 -6.69
N SER A 162 -10.82 -18.34 -5.78
CA SER A 162 -10.55 -18.88 -4.44
C SER A 162 -10.19 -20.36 -4.48
N GLU A 163 -10.52 -21.09 -5.55
CA GLU A 163 -10.13 -22.48 -5.71
C GLU A 163 -8.61 -22.58 -5.97
N PRO A 164 -7.86 -23.35 -5.14
CA PRO A 164 -6.41 -23.46 -5.30
C PRO A 164 -5.99 -23.94 -6.68
N GLY A 165 -5.22 -23.11 -7.39
CA GLY A 165 -4.68 -23.45 -8.71
C GLY A 165 -5.60 -23.10 -9.87
N TYR A 166 -6.79 -22.55 -9.60
CA TYR A 166 -7.60 -21.92 -10.63
C TYR A 166 -6.85 -20.71 -11.22
N LEU A 167 -6.99 -20.52 -12.53
CA LEU A 167 -6.50 -19.35 -13.24
C LEU A 167 -7.71 -18.65 -13.87
N PRO A 168 -7.92 -17.34 -13.58
CA PRO A 168 -9.06 -16.61 -14.09
C PRO A 168 -9.12 -16.61 -15.62
N THR A 169 -10.31 -16.84 -16.15
CA THR A 169 -10.58 -16.62 -17.57
C THR A 169 -10.68 -15.12 -17.86
N PRO A 170 -10.68 -14.71 -19.15
CA PRO A 170 -10.95 -13.33 -19.52
C PRO A 170 -12.30 -12.81 -19.01
N GLU A 171 -13.31 -13.69 -18.88
CA GLU A 171 -14.63 -13.31 -18.38
C GLU A 171 -14.62 -13.06 -16.86
N ASP A 172 -13.93 -13.93 -16.10
CA ASP A 172 -13.77 -13.74 -14.66
C ASP A 172 -13.03 -12.45 -14.36
N THR A 173 -11.96 -12.20 -15.12
CA THR A 173 -11.16 -10.97 -15.04
C THR A 173 -12.05 -9.75 -15.30
N ARG A 174 -12.83 -9.76 -16.38
CA ARG A 174 -13.74 -8.66 -16.70
C ARG A 174 -14.75 -8.43 -15.57
N THR A 175 -15.47 -9.48 -15.18
CA THR A 175 -16.54 -9.38 -14.19
C THR A 175 -16.02 -8.89 -12.85
N ALA A 176 -14.87 -9.39 -12.39
CA ALA A 176 -14.24 -8.96 -11.15
C ALA A 176 -13.80 -7.49 -11.19
N ILE A 177 -13.14 -7.06 -12.28
CA ILE A 177 -12.73 -5.66 -12.46
C ILE A 177 -13.95 -4.75 -12.44
N GLU A 178 -14.98 -5.07 -13.22
CA GLU A 178 -16.18 -4.23 -13.29
C GLU A 178 -16.95 -4.19 -11.96
N ALA A 179 -17.00 -5.30 -11.22
CA ALA A 179 -17.62 -5.34 -9.88
C ALA A 179 -16.83 -4.45 -8.90
N PHE A 180 -15.51 -4.54 -8.93
CA PHE A 180 -14.63 -3.70 -8.11
C PHE A 180 -14.81 -2.22 -8.44
N LEU A 181 -14.80 -1.83 -9.72
CA LEU A 181 -14.99 -0.43 -10.12
C LEU A 181 -16.32 0.13 -9.62
N ARG A 182 -17.42 -0.64 -9.76
CA ARG A 182 -18.75 -0.21 -9.27
C ARG A 182 -18.78 0.01 -7.76
N ARG A 183 -18.02 -0.77 -7.00
CA ARG A 183 -18.00 -0.74 -5.53
C ARG A 183 -17.05 0.33 -4.97
N GLU A 184 -15.85 0.43 -5.54
CA GLU A 184 -14.74 1.18 -4.95
C GLU A 184 -14.39 2.48 -5.70
N VAL A 185 -14.69 2.56 -7.00
CA VAL A 185 -14.27 3.69 -7.86
C VAL A 185 -15.44 4.62 -8.17
N LEU A 186 -16.50 4.09 -8.77
CA LEU A 186 -17.62 4.89 -9.28
C LEU A 186 -18.37 5.71 -8.22
N PRO A 187 -18.46 5.32 -6.93
CA PRO A 187 -19.04 6.17 -5.90
C PRO A 187 -18.30 7.51 -5.71
N TYR A 188 -17.01 7.56 -6.04
CA TYR A 188 -16.16 8.73 -5.88
C TYR A 188 -15.83 9.41 -7.21
N ALA A 189 -15.81 8.66 -8.31
CA ALA A 189 -15.59 9.15 -9.67
C ALA A 189 -16.61 8.52 -10.65
N PRO A 190 -17.83 9.07 -10.77
CA PRO A 190 -18.93 8.45 -11.53
C PRO A 190 -18.69 8.34 -13.04
N ASP A 191 -17.76 9.13 -13.56
CA ASP A 191 -17.36 9.18 -14.97
C ASP A 191 -15.97 8.56 -15.20
N ALA A 192 -15.47 7.77 -14.24
CA ALA A 192 -14.26 6.97 -14.44
C ALA A 192 -14.55 5.73 -15.28
N TRP A 193 -13.55 5.30 -16.04
CA TRP A 193 -13.58 4.06 -16.81
C TRP A 193 -12.22 3.38 -16.73
N TYR A 194 -12.15 2.11 -17.11
CA TYR A 194 -10.86 1.42 -17.20
C TYR A 194 -10.47 1.15 -18.65
N ASP A 195 -9.17 1.07 -18.92
CA ASP A 195 -8.65 0.62 -20.22
C ASP A 195 -8.47 -0.91 -20.22
N PRO A 196 -9.27 -1.68 -20.99
CA PRO A 196 -9.12 -3.13 -21.04
C PRO A 196 -7.75 -3.59 -21.57
N ALA A 197 -7.08 -2.79 -22.42
CA ALA A 197 -5.76 -3.12 -22.94
C ALA A 197 -4.65 -2.93 -21.90
N SER A 198 -4.93 -2.18 -20.82
CA SER A 198 -3.97 -1.93 -19.74
C SER A 198 -3.87 -3.07 -18.72
N VAL A 199 -4.83 -4.00 -18.73
CA VAL A 199 -4.95 -5.06 -17.72
C VAL A 199 -3.72 -5.96 -17.75
N LYS A 200 -2.99 -6.00 -16.63
CA LYS A 200 -1.80 -6.85 -16.45
C LYS A 200 -1.94 -7.69 -15.20
N VAL A 201 -1.52 -8.95 -15.28
CA VAL A 201 -1.43 -9.81 -14.10
C VAL A 201 -0.14 -9.51 -13.35
N GLY A 202 -0.26 -9.29 -12.04
CA GLY A 202 0.85 -9.15 -11.11
C GLY A 202 0.75 -10.16 -9.97
N TYR A 203 1.88 -10.43 -9.33
CA TYR A 203 1.94 -11.21 -8.11
C TYR A 203 2.81 -10.48 -7.08
N GLU A 204 2.31 -10.36 -5.86
CA GLU A 204 3.04 -9.74 -4.75
C GLU A 204 2.95 -10.58 -3.49
N ILE A 205 4.09 -10.82 -2.85
CA ILE A 205 4.17 -11.51 -1.56
C ILE A 205 4.81 -10.56 -0.55
N ASN A 206 3.97 -9.96 0.29
CA ASN A 206 4.41 -9.11 1.38
C ASN A 206 4.49 -9.92 2.69
N PHE A 207 5.70 -10.34 3.08
CA PHE A 207 5.90 -11.13 4.31
C PHE A 207 5.43 -10.38 5.57
N ASN A 208 5.63 -9.06 5.63
CA ASN A 208 5.19 -8.26 6.78
C ASN A 208 3.66 -8.31 6.93
N ARG A 209 2.89 -8.28 5.83
CA ARG A 209 1.43 -8.44 5.89
C ARG A 209 1.01 -9.72 6.63
N TYR A 210 1.79 -10.79 6.53
CA TYR A 210 1.43 -12.09 7.07
C TYR A 210 2.05 -12.40 8.42
N PHE A 211 3.29 -12.00 8.68
CA PHE A 211 4.02 -12.39 9.89
C PHE A 211 4.32 -11.24 10.85
N TYR A 212 4.03 -9.99 10.47
CA TYR A 212 4.22 -8.87 11.38
C TYR A 212 3.29 -8.99 12.59
N LYS A 213 3.90 -9.05 13.77
CA LYS A 213 3.20 -8.91 15.04
C LYS A 213 3.42 -7.50 15.55
N PRO A 214 2.36 -6.70 15.73
CA PRO A 214 2.48 -5.39 16.36
C PRO A 214 3.17 -5.54 17.71
N LYS A 215 4.24 -4.79 17.93
CA LYS A 215 4.88 -4.73 19.24
C LYS A 215 3.93 -3.99 20.18
N ALA A 216 3.50 -4.65 21.25
CA ALA A 216 2.72 -3.98 22.28
C ALA A 216 3.50 -2.75 22.76
N LEU A 217 2.81 -1.61 22.75
CA LEU A 217 3.39 -0.39 23.29
C LEU A 217 3.55 -0.55 24.80
N ARG A 218 4.62 0.02 25.36
CA ARG A 218 4.77 0.13 26.82
C ARG A 218 3.59 0.90 27.38
N THR A 219 3.17 0.53 28.58
CA THR A 219 2.07 1.18 29.28
C THR A 219 2.44 2.62 29.66
N LEU A 220 1.44 3.47 29.89
CA LEU A 220 1.70 4.86 30.30
C LEU A 220 2.39 4.90 31.67
N GLU A 221 2.08 3.94 32.53
CA GLU A 221 2.67 3.75 33.85
C GLU A 221 4.17 3.45 33.75
N GLU A 222 4.58 2.54 32.85
CA GLU A 222 5.99 2.25 32.58
C GLU A 222 6.72 3.47 32.00
N ILE A 223 6.09 4.19 31.06
CA ILE A 223 6.67 5.43 30.51
C ILE A 223 6.87 6.47 31.62
N ARG A 224 5.89 6.61 32.52
CA ARG A 224 5.98 7.53 33.65
C ARG A 224 7.06 7.13 34.64
N ALA A 225 7.19 5.83 34.94
CA ALA A 225 8.22 5.32 35.83
C ALA A 225 9.62 5.58 35.26
N ASP A 226 9.82 5.35 33.96
CA ASP A 226 11.08 5.65 33.28
C ASP A 226 11.40 7.15 33.32
N LEU A 227 10.42 8.03 33.05
CA LEU A 227 10.60 9.48 33.10
C LEU A 227 11.04 9.95 34.48
N LEU A 228 10.37 9.47 35.54
CA LEU A 228 10.73 9.80 36.92
C LEU A 228 12.10 9.25 37.32
N ALA A 229 12.49 8.08 36.81
CA ALA A 229 13.82 7.52 37.04
C ALA A 229 14.91 8.37 36.38
N VAL A 230 14.69 8.82 35.14
CA VAL A 230 15.61 9.71 34.42
C VAL A 230 15.68 11.09 35.08
N GLU A 231 14.55 11.64 35.56
CA GLU A 231 14.51 12.91 36.30
C GLU A 231 15.38 12.83 37.57
N LYS A 232 15.23 11.75 38.35
CA LYS A 232 16.02 11.52 39.55
C LYS A 232 17.51 11.33 39.27
N GLU A 233 17.87 10.66 38.17
CA GLU A 233 19.26 10.52 37.74
C GLU A 233 19.85 11.88 37.34
N ALA A 234 19.08 12.71 36.64
CA ALA A 234 19.49 14.06 36.25
C ALA A 234 19.64 15.01 37.45
N GLU A 235 18.75 14.93 38.45
CA GLU A 235 18.88 15.67 39.71
C GLU A 235 20.15 15.28 40.47
N GLY A 236 20.45 13.99 40.58
CA GLY A 236 21.68 13.51 41.21
C GLY A 236 22.95 14.00 40.50
N LEU A 237 22.95 14.03 39.17
CA LEU A 237 24.05 14.59 38.36
C LEU A 237 24.20 16.11 38.55
N LEU A 238 23.09 16.84 38.65
CA LEU A 238 23.08 18.29 38.92
C LEU A 238 23.61 18.60 40.33
N GLU A 239 23.26 17.81 41.34
CA GLU A 239 23.80 17.94 42.69
C GLU A 239 25.31 17.66 42.75
N GLU A 240 25.82 16.69 41.98
CA GLU A 240 27.27 16.48 41.88
C GLU A 240 27.98 17.68 41.23
N ILE A 241 27.40 18.29 40.20
CA ILE A 241 27.97 19.45 39.49
C ILE A 241 27.91 20.72 40.36
N ILE A 242 26.76 20.98 41.00
CA ILE A 242 26.54 22.19 41.83
C ILE A 242 27.21 22.03 43.20
N GLY A 243 27.10 20.85 43.81
CA GLY A 243 27.73 20.49 45.09
C GLY A 243 29.25 20.37 45.01
N GLY A 244 29.80 20.14 43.81
CA GLY A 244 31.23 20.25 43.54
C GLY A 244 31.78 21.68 43.53
N SER A 245 30.93 22.72 43.56
CA SER A 245 31.34 24.12 43.38
C SER A 245 31.21 25.03 44.61
N LEU A 246 30.66 24.60 45.75
CA LEU A 246 30.52 25.49 46.92
C LEU A 246 30.99 24.85 48.22
N GLY A 247 32.30 24.67 48.31
CA GLY A 247 33.03 24.66 49.58
C GLY A 247 33.25 26.08 50.12
N THR A 248 32.19 26.85 50.36
CA THR A 248 32.26 28.12 51.11
C THR A 248 31.73 27.91 52.54
N LYS A 249 32.52 27.19 53.35
CA LYS A 249 32.50 27.38 54.81
C LYS A 249 33.62 28.35 55.19
N GLY A 250 33.30 29.64 55.32
CA GLY A 250 34.24 30.60 55.88
C GLY A 250 33.97 32.07 55.57
N LEU A 251 32.74 32.58 55.72
CA LEU A 251 32.46 34.01 55.50
C LEU A 251 31.44 34.64 56.48
N GLU A 252 31.34 34.12 57.72
CA GLU A 252 30.52 34.76 58.78
C GLU A 252 31.30 35.14 60.05
N LYS A 253 32.64 35.14 60.04
CA LYS A 253 33.46 35.46 61.23
C LYS A 253 34.31 36.73 61.15
N LEU A 254 34.09 37.63 60.18
CA LEU A 254 34.99 38.77 59.96
C LEU A 254 34.37 40.18 59.99
N ILE A 255 33.08 40.35 60.33
CA ILE A 255 32.44 41.69 60.24
C ILE A 255 31.98 42.27 61.60
N TRP A 256 31.89 41.50 62.69
CA TRP A 256 31.52 42.06 64.01
C TRP A 256 32.28 41.45 65.19
N GLY A 257 33.47 41.97 65.49
CA GLY A 257 34.20 41.58 66.70
C GLY A 257 35.54 42.24 66.98
N SER A 258 35.63 43.58 66.93
CA SER A 258 36.65 44.31 67.71
C SER A 258 35.94 45.13 68.78
N GLY A 259 36.16 44.75 70.03
CA GLY A 259 35.53 45.35 71.21
C GLY A 259 36.14 44.86 72.52
N LYS A 260 37.47 45.00 72.66
CA LYS A 260 38.15 45.68 73.78
C LYS A 260 39.60 45.96 73.38
#